data_AF-A0A522BIP6-F1
#
_entry.id   AF-A0A522BIP6-F1
#
_cell.length_a   1.000
_cell.length_b   1.000
_cell.length_c   1.000
_cell.angle_alpha   90.00
_cell.angle_beta   90.00
_cell.angle_gamma   90.00
#
_symmetry.space_group_name_H-M   'P 1'
#
loop_
_entity.id
_entity.type
_entity.pdbx_description
1 polymer ?
#
loop_
_entity_poly.entity_id
_entity_poly.type
_entity_poly.pdbx_seq_one_letter_code
_entity_poly.pdbx_strand_id
1 'polypeptide(L)'
;MKNVKGALLICTAIVFSFAGTAFSGTCIESGCHSDKVNYKYLHGPIATEEAGGKGCVSCHVPKGAACSASEGGVFELVASKDGLCFYCHEKDTGTEHSARTTGCLYCHSPHGSNTDPKLVRKK
;
A
#
# COMPACT_ATOMS: atom_id res chain seq x y z
N MET A 1 -66.78 7.38 -6.47
CA MET A 1 -66.13 8.69 -6.33
C MET A 1 -66.03 9.00 -4.85
N LYS A 2 -64.90 8.67 -4.20
CA LYS A 2 -64.68 8.93 -2.76
C LYS A 2 -63.47 9.85 -2.62
N ASN A 3 -63.70 10.92 -1.87
CA ASN A 3 -62.94 12.15 -1.83
C ASN A 3 -61.53 11.97 -1.24
N VAL A 4 -60.57 12.61 -1.90
CA VAL A 4 -59.18 12.79 -1.48
C VAL A 4 -59.16 13.62 -0.19
N LYS A 5 -58.70 13.03 0.91
CA LYS A 5 -58.23 13.77 2.08
C LYS A 5 -56.71 13.82 2.01
N GLY A 6 -56.16 15.03 1.96
CA GLY A 6 -54.73 15.28 1.95
C GLY A 6 -54.05 14.64 3.16
N ALA A 7 -53.01 13.86 2.89
CA ALA A 7 -52.06 13.42 3.88
C ALA A 7 -50.83 14.33 3.78
N LEU A 8 -50.69 15.12 4.84
CA LEU A 8 -49.64 16.04 5.15
C LEU A 8 -48.26 15.35 5.15
N LEU A 9 -47.32 16.00 4.44
CA LEU A 9 -45.87 15.88 4.54
C LEU A 9 -45.36 15.48 5.92
N ILE A 10 -44.73 14.31 6.03
CA ILE A 10 -43.61 14.09 6.96
C ILE A 10 -42.59 13.19 6.26
N CYS A 11 -41.77 13.78 5.38
CA CYS A 11 -40.47 13.22 5.06
C CYS A 11 -39.57 13.44 6.27
N THR A 12 -39.68 12.58 7.29
CA THR A 12 -38.64 12.48 8.32
C THR A 12 -37.38 12.00 7.63
N ALA A 13 -36.55 12.96 7.23
CA ALA A 13 -35.15 12.73 6.92
C ALA A 13 -34.50 12.20 8.21
N ILE A 14 -34.52 10.88 8.38
CA ILE A 14 -33.67 10.22 9.36
C ILE A 14 -32.26 10.38 8.80
N VAL A 15 -31.61 11.47 9.20
CA VAL A 15 -30.19 11.70 8.99
C VAL A 15 -29.48 10.72 9.92
N PHE A 16 -29.37 9.47 9.48
CA PHE A 16 -28.56 8.47 10.15
C PHE A 16 -27.11 8.91 9.98
N SER A 17 -26.62 9.70 10.93
CA SER A 17 -25.21 10.05 11.05
C SER A 17 -24.47 8.78 11.44
N PHE A 18 -24.17 7.94 10.45
CA PHE A 18 -23.23 6.86 10.60
C PHE A 18 -21.86 7.53 10.75
N ALA A 19 -21.44 7.76 11.99
CA ALA A 19 -20.04 7.98 12.31
C ALA A 19 -19.30 6.67 11.98
N GLY A 20 -18.98 6.47 10.70
CA GLY A 20 -18.22 5.32 10.23
C GLY A 20 -16.86 5.35 10.88
N THR A 21 -16.50 4.29 11.60
CA THR A 21 -15.11 4.01 11.96
C THR A 21 -14.31 3.99 10.66
N ALA A 22 -13.36 4.91 10.52
CA ALA A 22 -12.47 4.96 9.35
C ALA A 22 -11.68 3.65 9.30
N PHE A 23 -12.10 2.73 8.43
CA PHE A 23 -11.38 1.50 8.14
C PHE A 23 -10.42 1.80 7.00
N SER A 24 -9.13 1.84 7.29
CA SER A 24 -8.09 1.92 6.27
C SER A 24 -7.96 0.53 5.63
N GLY A 25 -8.54 0.38 4.44
CA GLY A 25 -8.45 -0.79 3.57
C GLY A 25 -7.04 -1.06 3.04
N THR A 26 -6.22 -0.01 2.88
CA THR A 26 -4.80 -0.09 2.46
C THR A 26 -3.90 0.85 3.27
N CYS A 27 -2.60 0.58 3.29
CA CYS A 27 -1.59 1.36 4.00
C CYS A 27 -1.38 2.77 3.44
N ILE A 28 -1.81 3.02 2.19
CA ILE A 28 -1.74 4.32 1.53
C ILE A 28 -3.06 5.10 1.55
N GLU A 29 -4.13 4.48 2.04
CA GLU A 29 -5.43 5.12 2.13
C GLU A 29 -5.37 6.38 3.00
N SER A 30 -6.15 7.39 2.63
CA SER A 30 -6.09 8.73 3.24
C SER A 30 -4.75 9.45 3.07
N GLY A 31 -3.84 8.94 2.24
CA GLY A 31 -2.63 9.63 1.81
C GLY A 31 -1.41 9.50 2.74
N CYS A 32 -1.53 8.83 3.89
CA CYS A 32 -0.49 8.81 4.92
C CYS A 32 0.86 8.20 4.49
N HIS A 33 0.87 7.18 3.63
CA HIS A 33 2.10 6.57 3.07
C HIS A 33 2.16 6.63 1.53
N SER A 34 1.48 7.60 0.95
CA SER A 34 1.36 7.75 -0.52
C SER A 34 2.71 7.94 -1.23
N ASP A 35 3.75 8.37 -0.51
CA ASP A 35 5.11 8.49 -1.04
C ASP A 35 5.74 7.13 -1.41
N LYS A 36 5.28 6.02 -0.82
CA LYS A 36 5.82 4.68 -1.08
C LYS A 36 5.41 4.09 -2.43
N VAL A 37 4.35 4.62 -3.03
CA VAL A 37 3.85 4.21 -4.36
C VAL A 37 4.17 5.23 -5.45
N ASN A 38 4.82 6.34 -5.12
CA ASN A 38 5.08 7.42 -6.07
C ASN A 38 6.34 7.18 -6.91
N TYR A 39 6.32 6.13 -7.75
CA TYR A 39 7.38 5.82 -8.70
C TYR A 39 6.81 5.41 -10.06
N LYS A 40 7.53 5.72 -11.14
CA LYS A 40 7.16 5.35 -12.52
C LYS A 40 7.09 3.83 -12.73
N TYR A 41 7.99 3.08 -12.09
CA TYR A 41 8.09 1.63 -12.18
C TYR A 41 7.99 1.04 -10.79
N LEU A 42 6.85 0.43 -10.47
CA LEU A 42 6.60 -0.18 -9.17
C LEU A 42 6.88 -1.68 -9.19
N HIS A 43 7.34 -2.20 -8.05
CA HIS A 43 7.31 -3.64 -7.83
C HIS A 43 5.86 -4.12 -7.72
N GLY A 44 5.58 -5.35 -8.17
CA GLY A 44 4.22 -5.90 -8.23
C GLY A 44 3.40 -5.74 -6.95
N PRO A 45 3.93 -6.06 -5.75
CA PRO A 45 3.23 -5.81 -4.49
C PRO A 45 2.91 -4.32 -4.25
N ILE A 46 3.78 -3.41 -4.67
CA ILE A 46 3.58 -1.97 -4.49
C ILE A 46 2.53 -1.44 -5.47
N ALA A 47 2.57 -1.90 -6.73
CA ALA A 47 1.50 -1.64 -7.70
C ALA A 47 0.15 -2.22 -7.25
N THR A 48 0.17 -3.36 -6.55
CA THR A 48 -1.04 -3.94 -5.95
C THR A 48 -1.62 -3.03 -4.88
N GLU A 49 -0.78 -2.43 -4.03
CA GLU A 49 -1.23 -1.46 -3.03
C GLU A 49 -1.81 -0.19 -3.69
N GLU A 50 -1.13 0.33 -4.70
CA GLU A 50 -1.61 1.48 -5.50
C GLU A 50 -2.99 1.20 -6.12
N ALA A 51 -3.21 -0.03 -6.59
CA ALA A 51 -4.49 -0.48 -7.13
C ALA A 51 -5.59 -0.75 -6.07
N GLY A 52 -5.34 -0.43 -4.79
CA GLY A 52 -6.29 -0.64 -3.70
C GLY A 52 -6.25 -2.04 -3.07
N GLY A 53 -5.26 -2.85 -3.42
CA GLY A 53 -4.98 -4.14 -2.77
C GLY A 53 -4.13 -3.99 -1.50
N LYS A 54 -3.84 -5.13 -0.85
CA LYS A 54 -3.00 -5.21 0.35
C LYS A 54 -1.62 -5.79 0.01
N GLY A 55 -0.87 -5.10 -0.83
CA GLY A 55 0.43 -5.54 -1.30
C GLY A 55 1.60 -5.19 -0.37
N CYS A 56 1.48 -4.15 0.47
CA CYS A 56 2.50 -3.79 1.46
C CYS A 56 2.80 -4.94 2.42
N VAL A 57 1.76 -5.71 2.80
CA VAL A 57 1.87 -6.78 3.80
C VAL A 57 2.60 -8.03 3.31
N SER A 58 2.94 -8.10 2.02
CA SER A 58 3.79 -9.15 1.46
C SER A 58 5.26 -9.01 1.88
N CYS A 59 5.67 -7.79 2.26
CA CYS A 59 7.03 -7.49 2.70
C CYS A 59 7.07 -6.98 4.14
N HIS A 60 6.04 -6.22 4.54
CA HIS A 60 5.95 -5.60 5.85
C HIS A 60 4.88 -6.25 6.73
N VAL A 61 5.06 -6.23 8.04
CA VAL A 61 4.00 -6.55 9.00
C VAL A 61 3.82 -5.38 9.96
N PRO A 62 2.61 -4.83 10.12
CA PRO A 62 2.34 -3.84 11.14
C PRO A 62 2.68 -4.39 12.52
N LYS A 63 3.35 -3.60 13.35
CA LYS A 63 3.68 -3.98 14.72
C LYS A 63 3.63 -2.77 15.64
N GLY A 64 3.34 -2.97 16.92
CA GLY A 64 3.33 -1.89 17.89
C GLY A 64 2.10 -0.99 17.77
N ALA A 65 2.28 0.30 18.05
CA ALA A 65 1.18 1.26 18.01
C ALA A 65 0.68 1.46 16.57
N ALA A 66 -0.64 1.58 16.44
CA ALA A 66 -1.26 1.99 15.18
C ALA A 66 -0.82 3.41 14.82
N CYS A 67 -0.81 3.71 13.52
CA CYS A 67 -0.52 5.05 13.04
C CYS A 67 -1.53 6.07 13.57
N SER A 68 -1.07 7.31 13.71
CA SER A 68 -1.91 8.47 13.93
C SER A 68 -1.73 9.47 12.79
N ALA A 69 -2.52 10.54 12.76
CA ALA A 69 -2.34 11.61 11.78
C ALA A 69 -0.96 12.29 11.85
N SER A 70 -0.30 12.23 13.02
CA SER A 70 0.98 12.89 13.28
C SER A 70 2.17 11.93 13.40
N GLU A 71 1.93 10.62 13.48
CA GLU A 71 2.96 9.62 13.73
C GLU A 71 2.75 8.38 12.88
N GLY A 72 3.79 8.01 12.13
CA GLY A 72 3.79 6.81 11.30
C GLY A 72 3.73 5.55 12.17
N GLY A 73 2.93 4.57 11.74
CA GLY A 73 2.89 3.27 12.40
C GLY A 73 4.23 2.53 12.27
N VAL A 74 4.48 1.58 13.16
CA VAL A 74 5.69 0.76 13.10
C VAL A 74 5.45 -0.47 12.22
N PHE A 75 6.43 -0.77 11.36
CA PHE A 75 6.42 -1.94 10.50
C PHE A 75 7.71 -2.74 10.70
N GLU A 76 7.60 -4.06 10.69
CA GLU A 76 8.73 -4.98 10.58
C GLU A 76 8.75 -5.65 9.22
N LEU A 77 9.86 -6.28 8.85
CA LEU A 77 9.92 -7.11 7.65
C LEU A 77 9.46 -8.52 7.99
N VAL A 78 8.68 -9.14 7.09
CA VAL A 78 8.21 -10.53 7.29
C VAL A 78 9.34 -11.56 7.14
N ALA A 79 10.45 -11.17 6.51
CA ALA A 79 11.66 -11.98 6.37
C ALA A 79 12.90 -11.08 6.30
N SER A 80 14.09 -11.69 6.18
CA SER A 80 15.32 -10.94 5.90
C SER A 80 15.22 -10.18 4.57
N LYS A 81 15.94 -9.06 4.44
CA LYS A 81 15.92 -8.20 3.23
C LYS A 81 16.12 -9.00 1.94
N ASP A 82 17.16 -9.83 1.90
CA ASP A 82 17.44 -10.66 0.73
C ASP A 82 16.43 -11.81 0.59
N GLY A 83 15.97 -12.39 1.70
CA GLY A 83 14.94 -13.43 1.69
C GLY A 83 13.62 -12.99 1.06
N LEU A 84 13.22 -11.72 1.23
CA LEU A 84 12.05 -11.15 0.55
C LEU A 84 12.23 -11.10 -0.97
N CYS A 85 13.42 -10.73 -1.44
CA CYS A 85 13.72 -10.72 -2.88
C CYS A 85 13.62 -12.14 -3.46
N PHE A 86 14.18 -13.11 -2.75
CA PHE A 86 14.22 -14.50 -3.18
C PHE A 86 12.89 -15.26 -3.04
N TYR A 87 11.86 -14.62 -2.47
CA TYR A 87 10.51 -15.18 -2.47
C TYR A 87 9.91 -15.23 -3.88
N CYS A 88 10.30 -14.29 -4.76
CA CYS A 88 9.80 -14.21 -6.13
C CYS A 88 10.91 -14.27 -7.20
N HIS A 89 12.14 -13.87 -6.88
CA HIS A 89 13.25 -13.87 -7.82
C HIS A 89 14.21 -15.04 -7.54
N GLU A 90 14.65 -15.75 -8.57
CA GLU A 90 15.69 -16.75 -8.38
C GLU A 90 17.03 -16.07 -8.10
N LYS A 91 17.93 -16.78 -7.41
CA LYS A 91 19.22 -16.23 -6.95
C LYS A 91 20.15 -15.78 -8.08
N ASP A 92 19.90 -16.21 -9.32
CA ASP A 92 20.78 -16.01 -10.47
C ASP A 92 20.10 -15.30 -11.66
N THR A 93 18.95 -14.64 -11.47
CA THR A 93 18.25 -13.95 -12.58
C THR A 93 18.88 -12.62 -13.00
N GLY A 94 20.01 -12.23 -12.40
CA GLY A 94 20.69 -10.99 -12.72
C GLY A 94 21.64 -11.15 -13.91
N THR A 95 21.79 -10.11 -14.72
CA THR A 95 22.90 -10.05 -15.68
C THR A 95 24.24 -10.12 -14.93
N GLU A 96 25.32 -10.47 -15.63
CA GLU A 96 26.72 -10.62 -15.16
C GLU A 96 27.21 -9.63 -14.08
N HIS A 97 26.57 -8.47 -13.93
CA HIS A 97 26.77 -7.53 -12.82
C HIS A 97 26.51 -8.11 -11.40
N SER A 98 25.94 -9.31 -11.26
CA SER A 98 25.28 -9.78 -10.04
C SER A 98 25.84 -11.06 -9.38
N ALA A 99 27.14 -11.36 -9.51
CA ALA A 99 27.77 -12.48 -8.77
C ALA A 99 27.59 -12.43 -7.23
N ARG A 100 26.95 -11.38 -6.68
CA ARG A 100 26.48 -11.32 -5.29
C ARG A 100 25.10 -11.96 -5.15
N THR A 101 25.06 -13.01 -4.34
CA THR A 101 23.84 -13.69 -3.87
C THR A 101 23.13 -12.97 -2.72
N THR A 102 23.59 -11.76 -2.32
CA THR A 102 23.08 -11.01 -1.15
C THR A 102 23.28 -9.50 -1.32
N GLY A 103 22.54 -8.70 -0.55
CA GLY A 103 22.66 -7.24 -0.52
C GLY A 103 21.91 -6.55 -1.66
N CYS A 104 20.74 -7.06 -2.06
CA CYS A 104 19.99 -6.55 -3.21
C CYS A 104 19.72 -5.04 -3.11
N LEU A 105 19.47 -4.55 -1.88
CA LEU A 105 19.12 -3.17 -1.60
C LEU A 105 20.30 -2.18 -1.62
N TYR A 106 21.54 -2.64 -1.84
CA TYR A 106 22.66 -1.72 -2.08
C TYR A 106 22.45 -0.91 -3.37
N CYS A 107 21.82 -1.54 -4.36
CA CYS A 107 21.61 -0.97 -5.68
C CYS A 107 20.11 -0.87 -6.05
N HIS A 108 19.27 -1.80 -5.61
CA HIS A 108 17.84 -1.84 -5.93
C HIS A 108 16.98 -1.13 -4.88
N SER A 109 15.95 -0.42 -5.32
CA SER A 109 14.89 0.09 -4.44
C SER A 109 13.79 -0.96 -4.33
N PRO A 110 13.32 -1.30 -3.12
CA PRO A 110 12.26 -2.27 -2.94
C PRO A 110 10.87 -1.71 -3.28
N HIS A 111 10.73 -0.38 -3.39
CA HIS A 111 9.42 0.25 -3.66
C HIS A 111 9.18 0.51 -5.14
N GLY A 112 10.22 0.95 -5.86
CA GLY A 112 10.12 1.26 -7.29
C GLY A 112 11.20 2.21 -7.77
N SER A 113 11.17 2.54 -9.06
CA SER A 113 12.12 3.40 -9.77
C SER A 113 11.44 4.46 -10.61
N ASN A 114 12.10 5.61 -10.78
CA ASN A 114 11.69 6.62 -11.77
C ASN A 114 12.49 6.55 -13.08
N THR A 115 13.59 5.80 -13.11
CA THR A 115 14.55 5.83 -14.23
C THR A 115 14.54 4.54 -15.04
N ASP A 116 14.55 3.38 -14.39
CA ASP A 116 14.66 2.07 -15.04
C ASP A 116 13.93 1.03 -14.18
N PRO A 117 13.07 0.16 -14.73
CA PRO A 117 12.45 -0.93 -13.99
C PRO A 117 13.46 -1.92 -13.35
N LYS A 118 14.74 -1.88 -13.74
CA LYS A 118 15.83 -2.70 -13.20
C LYS A 118 16.82 -1.95 -12.28
N LEU A 119 16.77 -0.61 -12.14
CA LEU A 119 17.78 0.18 -11.39
C LEU A 119 17.19 1.44 -10.76
N VAL A 120 17.62 1.84 -9.55
CA VAL A 120 16.97 3.00 -8.87
C VAL A 120 17.89 4.07 -8.28
N ARG A 121 19.12 3.77 -7.87
CA ARG A 121 19.98 4.86 -7.38
C ARG A 121 20.73 5.47 -8.55
N LYS A 122 20.40 6.73 -8.91
CA LYS A 122 21.33 7.56 -9.70
C LYS A 122 22.70 7.45 -9.05
N LYS A 123 23.68 7.02 -9.82
CA LYS A 123 25.08 7.03 -9.42
C LYS A 123 25.52 8.46 -9.12
#